data_AF-A0A3D6B3B6-F1
#
_entry.id   AF-A0A3D6B3B6-F1
#
_cell.length_a   1.000
_cell.length_b   1.000
_cell.length_c   1.000
_cell.angle_alpha   90.00
_cell.angle_beta   90.00
_cell.angle_gamma   90.00
#
_symmetry.space_group_name_H-M   'P 1'
#
loop_
_entity.id
_entity.type
_entity.pdbx_description
1 polymer ?
#
loop_
_entity_poly.entity_id
_entity_poly.type
_entity_poly.pdbx_seq_one_letter_code
_entity_poly.pdbx_strand_id
1 'polypeptide(L)'
;MPMVGRCRLLIVLSLSLITFSCVSKGGKPSYEAKPALRISPIEVSSTRGTFLIESINATGVDLLCLKSTEAAPSTEEIILKGNHCLDGEYEITGLTSECNYILYGVASNSTGKKSNIYKLKFSTITGPEKLYDWEKNRNEKPKYSNLALCYGGSAHRTPFLWDEDRFDHHVSYTDVEGKMHWLFDAFLAIEFVDTKNNMSYMLGNGRPSADKDSWIELMDYWFDRENGFAALDRSVEKAAEKMGNPKTGRKVIITLPDPIIYQNFKDMNSSTTYWGFIDGKQMDFKKPVDRLAAMKWYIDEVRDRWDKANYKNLEFIGFYIISEDLAIPGYGWSPEIKHWEDIYPEISNYIHACNETLTWIPYNSAGGHQLWKQFGIDYAMMQPNYFWHSEYDMNSYMAMVLSEGLSMEFEFDKAILEKNSDSYGYRARFYEYMSMCKKMNLYGKRELSYYFGTNDFYELSASSYPKDKQLYNDLCLFIIGSIH
;
A
#
# COMPACT_ATOMS: atom_id res chain seq x y z
N MET A 1 24.50 -1.08 32.34
CA MET A 1 24.88 -2.47 31.96
C MET A 1 23.69 -3.37 32.27
N PRO A 2 23.19 -4.21 31.35
CA PRO A 2 23.42 -4.31 29.89
C PRO A 2 22.25 -3.67 29.08
N MET A 3 22.49 -2.79 28.11
CA MET A 3 22.66 -3.07 26.67
C MET A 3 21.61 -4.03 26.08
N VAL A 4 20.58 -3.47 25.45
CA VAL A 4 19.76 -4.14 24.43
C VAL A 4 19.74 -3.22 23.21
N GLY A 5 20.19 -3.77 22.08
CA GLY A 5 20.67 -3.06 20.90
C GLY A 5 19.55 -2.44 20.07
N ARG A 6 19.69 -1.13 19.82
CA ARG A 6 19.04 -0.45 18.70
C ARG A 6 19.78 -0.84 17.42
N CYS A 7 19.21 -1.77 16.64
CA CYS A 7 19.63 -1.97 15.26
C CYS A 7 19.11 -0.77 14.45
N ARG A 8 19.92 0.29 14.37
CA ARG A 8 19.79 1.32 13.33
C ARG A 8 20.16 0.68 12.01
N LEU A 9 19.17 0.25 11.23
CA LEU A 9 19.38 -0.02 9.81
C LEU A 9 19.50 1.34 9.11
N LEU A 10 20.70 1.92 9.12
CA LEU A 10 21.04 2.99 8.20
C LEU A 10 20.97 2.38 6.79
N ILE A 11 19.97 2.76 5.99
CA ILE A 11 20.07 2.67 4.53
C ILE A 11 21.04 3.77 4.12
N VAL A 12 22.33 3.48 4.23
CA VAL A 12 23.36 4.24 3.52
C VAL A 12 23.20 3.87 2.06
N LEU A 13 22.82 4.85 1.24
CA LEU A 13 23.09 4.83 -0.20
C LEU A 13 24.62 4.88 -0.38
N SER A 14 25.27 3.74 -0.21
CA SER A 14 26.71 3.58 -0.46
C SER A 14 26.88 2.99 -1.84
N LEU A 15 27.23 3.84 -2.81
CA LEU A 15 28.01 3.42 -3.97
C LEU A 15 29.24 2.67 -3.44
N SER A 16 29.38 1.39 -3.81
CA SER A 16 30.48 0.91 -4.67
C SER A 16 30.80 -0.58 -4.46
N LEU A 17 30.58 -1.38 -5.51
CA LEU A 17 31.38 -2.58 -5.74
C LEU A 17 32.78 -2.11 -6.20
N ILE A 18 33.68 -1.83 -5.26
CA ILE A 18 35.07 -1.47 -5.60
C ILE A 18 35.89 -2.74 -5.85
N THR A 19 36.44 -2.88 -7.05
CA THR A 19 37.51 -3.84 -7.32
C THR A 19 38.86 -3.18 -7.00
N PHE A 20 39.63 -3.75 -6.07
CA PHE A 20 41.05 -3.44 -5.93
C PHE A 20 41.85 -4.20 -6.99
N SER A 21 42.56 -3.48 -7.86
CA SER A 21 43.60 -4.04 -8.71
C SER A 21 44.93 -3.38 -8.38
N CYS A 22 45.86 -4.15 -7.81
CA CYS A 22 47.25 -3.74 -7.63
C CYS A 22 47.92 -3.53 -9.01
N VAL A 23 48.50 -2.36 -9.23
CA VAL A 23 49.30 -2.04 -10.41
C VAL A 23 50.72 -2.58 -10.22
N SER A 24 51.11 -3.61 -10.98
CA SER A 24 52.53 -3.91 -11.24
C SER A 24 52.88 -3.49 -12.67
N LYS A 25 53.89 -2.61 -12.79
CA LYS A 25 54.44 -2.11 -14.05
C LYS A 25 54.91 -3.27 -14.96
N GLY A 26 54.55 -3.23 -16.24
CA GLY A 26 55.25 -3.96 -17.30
C GLY A 26 54.60 -5.26 -17.80
N GLY A 27 53.36 -5.18 -18.29
CA GLY A 27 52.71 -6.26 -19.06
C GLY A 27 51.25 -5.89 -19.29
N LYS A 28 50.72 -6.04 -20.52
CA LYS A 28 49.29 -5.81 -20.77
C LYS A 28 48.47 -6.72 -19.86
N PRO A 29 47.66 -6.20 -18.92
CA PRO A 29 46.83 -7.04 -18.09
C PRO A 29 45.55 -7.35 -18.88
N SER A 30 45.42 -8.58 -19.37
CA SER A 30 44.11 -9.17 -19.65
C SER A 30 43.61 -9.83 -18.35
N TYR A 31 43.28 -9.01 -17.35
CA TYR A 31 42.56 -9.54 -16.18
C TYR A 31 41.08 -9.52 -16.53
N GLU A 32 40.54 -10.66 -16.97
CA GLU A 32 39.10 -10.88 -16.88
C GLU A 32 38.72 -10.79 -15.41
N ALA A 33 38.11 -9.67 -15.02
CA ALA A 33 37.71 -9.42 -13.66
C ALA A 33 36.76 -10.54 -13.18
N LYS A 34 36.99 -11.05 -11.96
CA LYS A 34 36.16 -12.12 -11.39
C LYS A 34 34.73 -11.60 -11.22
N PRO A 35 33.71 -12.43 -11.47
CA PRO A 35 32.34 -12.05 -11.15
C PRO A 35 32.18 -11.70 -9.68
N ALA A 36 31.38 -10.69 -9.40
CA ALA A 36 31.01 -10.28 -8.04
C ALA A 36 29.48 -10.23 -7.93
N LEU A 37 28.98 -10.54 -6.74
CA LEU A 37 27.55 -10.60 -6.43
C LEU A 37 27.27 -9.85 -5.13
N ARG A 38 26.16 -9.12 -5.12
CA ARG A 38 25.53 -8.56 -3.93
C ARG A 38 24.05 -8.94 -3.95
N ILE A 39 23.54 -9.32 -2.78
CA ILE A 39 22.11 -9.59 -2.58
C ILE A 39 21.65 -8.72 -1.40
N SER A 40 20.59 -7.95 -1.60
CA SER A 40 20.00 -7.11 -0.55
C SER A 40 18.52 -7.47 -0.39
N PRO A 41 17.98 -7.58 0.84
CA PRO A 41 16.54 -7.77 1.02
C PRO A 41 15.79 -6.51 0.59
N ILE A 42 14.67 -6.71 -0.09
CA ILE A 42 13.68 -5.66 -0.40
C ILE A 42 12.53 -5.77 0.61
N GLU A 43 11.93 -6.96 0.72
CA GLU A 43 10.76 -7.23 1.56
C GLU A 43 10.80 -8.69 2.03
N VAL A 44 10.32 -8.99 3.23
CA VAL A 44 10.18 -10.36 3.73
C VAL A 44 8.85 -10.48 4.45
N SER A 45 8.08 -11.53 4.16
CA SER A 45 6.80 -11.86 4.81
C SER A 45 6.92 -13.11 5.68
N SER A 46 5.79 -13.72 6.06
CA SER A 46 5.74 -15.03 6.72
C SER A 46 6.07 -16.18 5.78
N THR A 47 5.68 -16.09 4.50
CA THR A 47 5.82 -17.18 3.51
C THR A 47 6.59 -16.79 2.26
N ARG A 48 7.03 -15.54 2.13
CA ARG A 48 7.74 -15.02 0.96
C ARG A 48 8.89 -14.08 1.30
N GLY A 49 9.79 -13.84 0.35
CA GLY A 49 10.83 -12.83 0.45
C GLY A 49 11.28 -12.35 -0.91
N THR A 50 11.44 -11.03 -1.06
CA THR A 50 11.89 -10.37 -2.29
C THR A 50 13.27 -9.76 -2.06
N PHE A 51 14.18 -9.99 -3.00
CA PHE A 51 15.59 -9.60 -2.90
C PHE A 51 16.05 -8.90 -4.16
N LEU A 52 16.90 -7.89 -4.01
CA LEU A 52 17.61 -7.26 -5.11
C LEU A 52 18.92 -7.99 -5.38
N ILE A 53 19.08 -8.49 -6.61
CA ILE A 53 20.28 -9.15 -7.11
C ILE A 53 21.07 -8.16 -7.96
N GLU A 54 22.32 -7.92 -7.58
CA GLU A 54 23.24 -7.05 -8.31
C GLU A 54 24.54 -7.78 -8.58
N SER A 55 24.99 -7.83 -9.83
CA SER A 55 26.24 -8.47 -10.20
C SER A 55 27.10 -7.61 -11.12
N ILE A 56 28.40 -7.92 -11.14
CA ILE A 56 29.37 -7.28 -12.05
C ILE A 56 30.21 -8.38 -12.70
N ASN A 57 30.49 -8.21 -14.00
CA ASN A 57 31.21 -9.18 -14.83
C ASN A 57 30.58 -10.58 -14.81
N ALA A 58 29.26 -10.67 -14.59
CA ALA A 58 28.51 -11.91 -14.61
C ALA A 58 27.50 -11.90 -15.75
N THR A 59 27.13 -13.09 -16.20
CA THR A 59 26.06 -13.33 -17.18
C THR A 59 24.85 -14.01 -16.55
N GLY A 60 24.95 -14.40 -15.27
CA GLY A 60 23.84 -14.95 -14.48
C GLY A 60 24.27 -15.30 -13.07
N VAL A 61 23.28 -15.60 -12.23
CA VAL A 61 23.42 -15.87 -10.80
C VAL A 61 22.61 -17.10 -10.44
N ASP A 62 23.20 -18.03 -9.71
CA ASP A 62 22.50 -19.19 -9.15
C ASP A 62 22.26 -18.96 -7.66
N LEU A 63 21.01 -19.12 -7.22
CA LEU A 63 20.55 -18.82 -5.86
C LEU A 63 19.94 -20.06 -5.20
N LEU A 64 20.39 -20.38 -3.99
CA LEU A 64 19.86 -21.48 -3.19
C LEU A 64 19.48 -20.98 -1.79
N CYS A 65 18.21 -21.12 -1.41
CA CYS A 65 17.70 -20.77 -0.09
C CYS A 65 17.61 -22.02 0.78
N LEU A 66 18.22 -21.98 1.97
CA LEU A 66 18.17 -23.09 2.92
C LEU A 66 17.82 -22.55 4.31
N LYS A 67 17.19 -23.38 5.14
CA LYS A 67 17.02 -23.05 6.56
C LYS A 67 18.40 -22.93 7.20
N SER A 68 18.56 -22.00 8.12
CA SER A 68 19.82 -21.72 8.80
C SER A 68 20.38 -22.90 9.61
N THR A 69 19.53 -23.90 9.90
CA THR A 69 19.91 -25.17 10.54
C THR A 69 20.54 -26.19 9.58
N GLU A 70 20.41 -25.99 8.28
CA GLU A 70 20.97 -26.87 7.26
C GLU A 70 22.47 -26.59 7.03
N ALA A 71 23.18 -27.58 6.50
CA ALA A 71 24.60 -27.44 6.21
C ALA A 71 24.84 -26.43 5.07
N ALA A 72 25.91 -25.63 5.18
CA ALA A 72 26.27 -24.68 4.13
C ALA A 72 26.62 -25.42 2.83
N PRO A 73 26.02 -25.06 1.68
CA PRO A 73 26.23 -25.76 0.43
C PRO A 73 27.58 -25.38 -0.18
N SER A 74 28.12 -26.29 -0.99
CA SER A 74 29.23 -26.02 -1.90
C SER A 74 28.79 -25.17 -3.10
N THR A 75 29.75 -24.61 -3.84
CA THR A 75 29.49 -23.87 -5.08
C THR A 75 28.75 -24.73 -6.10
N GLU A 76 29.14 -25.99 -6.24
CA GLU A 76 28.53 -26.96 -7.15
C GLU A 76 27.09 -27.27 -6.76
N GLU A 77 26.79 -27.37 -5.46
CA GLU A 77 25.42 -27.58 -4.98
C GLU A 77 24.50 -26.38 -5.24
N ILE A 78 25.00 -25.16 -5.06
CA ILE A 78 24.23 -23.94 -5.37
C ILE A 78 23.87 -23.91 -6.86
N ILE A 79 24.81 -24.21 -7.74
CA ILE A 79 24.57 -24.21 -9.19
C ILE A 79 23.64 -25.34 -9.61
N LEU A 80 23.74 -26.51 -8.97
CA LEU A 80 22.96 -27.69 -9.36
C LEU A 80 21.53 -27.67 -8.82
N LYS A 81 21.32 -27.16 -7.59
CA LYS A 81 20.03 -27.18 -6.91
C LYS A 81 19.36 -25.80 -6.84
N GLY A 82 20.12 -24.73 -7.04
CA GLY A 82 19.63 -23.37 -6.99
C GLY A 82 18.86 -22.98 -8.24
N ASN A 83 18.15 -21.86 -8.14
CA ASN A 83 17.45 -21.25 -9.25
C ASN A 83 18.37 -20.24 -9.94
N HIS A 84 18.44 -20.33 -11.26
CA HIS A 84 19.18 -19.38 -12.08
C HIS A 84 18.37 -18.09 -12.28
N CYS A 85 18.98 -16.94 -12.10
CA CYS A 85 18.37 -15.63 -12.35
C CYS A 85 19.39 -14.63 -12.91
N LEU A 86 18.87 -13.48 -13.36
CA LEU A 86 19.65 -12.32 -13.75
C LEU A 86 19.60 -11.26 -12.63
N ASP A 87 20.30 -10.16 -12.84
CA ASP A 87 20.19 -8.96 -12.00
C ASP A 87 18.75 -8.43 -12.00
N GLY A 88 18.33 -7.90 -10.86
CA GLY A 88 16.96 -7.42 -10.63
C GLY A 88 16.30 -8.03 -9.40
N GLU A 89 14.98 -7.95 -9.34
CA GLU A 89 14.21 -8.51 -8.23
C GLU A 89 14.10 -10.04 -8.35
N TYR A 90 14.31 -10.73 -7.24
CA TYR A 90 14.18 -12.17 -7.09
C TYR A 90 13.25 -12.49 -5.92
N GLU A 91 12.18 -13.25 -6.19
CA GLU A 91 11.20 -13.63 -5.19
C GLU A 91 11.34 -15.12 -4.80
N ILE A 92 11.24 -15.38 -3.50
CA ILE A 92 11.17 -16.71 -2.91
C ILE A 92 9.81 -16.86 -2.27
N THR A 93 9.10 -17.93 -2.58
CA THR A 93 7.79 -18.27 -1.99
C THR A 93 7.86 -19.62 -1.26
N GLY A 94 6.82 -19.96 -0.48
CA GLY A 94 6.76 -21.22 0.26
C GLY A 94 7.69 -21.29 1.47
N LEU A 95 8.12 -20.14 2.00
CA LEU A 95 8.88 -20.08 3.24
C LEU A 95 8.02 -20.50 4.44
N THR A 96 8.66 -20.99 5.48
CA THR A 96 8.04 -21.26 6.77
C THR A 96 8.06 -19.98 7.60
N SER A 97 6.93 -19.62 8.22
CA SER A 97 6.85 -18.50 9.17
C SER A 97 7.81 -18.68 10.36
N GLU A 98 8.28 -17.57 10.93
CA GLU A 98 9.21 -17.53 12.07
C GLU A 98 10.47 -18.39 11.91
N CYS A 99 10.97 -18.50 10.68
CA CYS A 99 12.09 -19.36 10.34
C CYS A 99 13.28 -18.52 9.86
N ASN A 100 14.46 -18.91 10.32
CA ASN A 100 15.72 -18.30 9.94
C ASN A 100 16.27 -19.00 8.70
N TYR A 101 16.56 -18.23 7.65
CA TYR A 101 17.07 -18.72 6.37
C TYR A 101 18.44 -18.10 6.03
N ILE A 102 19.14 -18.78 5.12
CA ILE A 102 20.33 -18.25 4.46
C ILE A 102 20.11 -18.39 2.95
N LEU A 103 20.13 -17.26 2.24
CA LEU A 103 20.17 -17.20 0.79
C LEU A 103 21.63 -17.22 0.33
N TYR A 104 22.02 -18.30 -0.32
CA TYR A 104 23.33 -18.48 -0.92
C TYR A 104 23.29 -18.10 -2.40
N GLY A 105 24.32 -17.41 -2.88
CA GLY A 105 24.39 -17.01 -4.29
C GLY A 105 25.77 -17.15 -4.89
N VAL A 106 25.83 -17.54 -6.16
CA VAL A 106 27.06 -17.61 -6.97
C VAL A 106 26.80 -16.94 -8.32
N ALA A 107 27.59 -15.92 -8.65
CA ALA A 107 27.57 -15.32 -9.99
C ALA A 107 28.55 -16.02 -10.92
N SER A 108 28.14 -16.24 -12.17
CA SER A 108 28.93 -16.89 -13.22
C SER A 108 29.01 -16.01 -14.46
N ASN A 109 30.13 -16.03 -15.18
CA ASN A 109 30.28 -15.35 -16.49
C ASN A 109 30.23 -16.34 -17.66
N SER A 110 30.29 -15.80 -18.88
CA SER A 110 30.28 -16.58 -20.13
C SER A 110 31.49 -17.52 -20.30
N THR A 111 32.58 -17.30 -19.56
CA THR A 111 33.78 -18.16 -19.60
C THR A 111 33.77 -19.24 -18.51
N GLY A 112 32.71 -19.32 -17.70
CA GLY A 112 32.55 -20.30 -16.63
C GLY A 112 33.28 -19.94 -15.32
N LYS A 113 33.85 -18.74 -15.23
CA LYS A 113 34.42 -18.20 -13.99
C LYS A 113 33.30 -17.87 -13.01
N LYS A 114 33.51 -18.20 -11.73
CA LYS A 114 32.51 -18.08 -10.66
C LYS A 114 32.96 -17.06 -9.61
N SER A 115 32.01 -16.39 -8.95
CA SER A 115 32.26 -15.56 -7.76
C SER A 115 32.61 -16.43 -6.53
N ASN A 116 32.94 -15.79 -5.41
CA ASN A 116 32.81 -16.47 -4.11
C ASN A 116 31.32 -16.61 -3.77
N ILE A 117 30.96 -17.56 -2.91
CA ILE A 117 29.60 -17.71 -2.39
C ILE A 117 29.22 -16.46 -1.59
N TYR A 118 28.18 -15.75 -2.03
CA TYR A 118 27.51 -14.72 -1.25
C TYR A 118 26.53 -15.37 -0.27
N LYS A 119 26.39 -14.79 0.93
CA LYS A 119 25.49 -15.31 1.97
C LYS A 119 24.69 -14.16 2.56
N LEU A 120 23.37 -14.19 2.38
CA LEU A 120 22.44 -13.27 3.04
C LEU A 120 21.64 -14.05 4.08
N LYS A 121 21.77 -13.68 5.36
CA LYS A 121 20.90 -14.19 6.42
C LYS A 121 19.64 -13.35 6.49
N PHE A 122 18.49 -13.99 6.61
CA PHE A 122 17.22 -13.31 6.82
C PHE A 122 16.27 -14.21 7.64
N SER A 123 15.21 -13.62 8.16
CA SER A 123 14.19 -14.32 8.96
C SER A 123 12.82 -13.94 8.43
N THR A 124 11.92 -14.91 8.28
CA THR A 124 10.50 -14.60 8.05
C THR A 124 9.92 -13.90 9.27
N ILE A 125 8.98 -12.99 9.05
CA ILE A 125 8.47 -12.11 10.10
C ILE A 125 7.48 -12.87 11.00
N THR A 126 7.60 -12.66 12.32
CA THR A 126 6.61 -13.10 13.32
C THR A 126 5.28 -12.39 13.09
N GLY A 127 4.24 -13.17 12.82
CA GLY A 127 2.93 -12.68 12.42
C GLY A 127 1.83 -12.90 13.46
N PRO A 128 0.56 -12.85 13.03
CA PRO A 128 -0.58 -13.20 13.86
C PRO A 128 -0.53 -14.66 14.34
N GLU A 129 -1.26 -15.00 15.40
CA GLU A 129 -1.36 -16.38 15.91
C GLU A 129 -1.83 -17.38 14.86
N LYS A 130 -2.67 -16.93 13.91
CA LYS A 130 -3.16 -17.73 12.78
C LYS A 130 -3.09 -16.95 11.47
N LEU A 131 -2.72 -17.68 10.42
CA LEU A 131 -2.97 -17.30 9.04
C LEU A 131 -4.17 -18.10 8.50
N TYR A 132 -5.00 -17.44 7.70
CA TYR A 132 -6.09 -18.03 6.93
C TYR A 132 -5.57 -18.66 5.64
N ASP A 133 -6.36 -19.53 5.02
CA ASP A 133 -5.92 -20.27 3.84
C ASP A 133 -5.72 -19.34 2.63
N TRP A 134 -6.53 -18.29 2.49
CA TRP A 134 -6.36 -17.29 1.43
C TRP A 134 -5.06 -16.47 1.58
N GLU A 135 -4.54 -16.30 2.80
CA GLU A 135 -3.24 -15.66 3.05
C GLU A 135 -2.07 -16.59 2.77
N LYS A 136 -2.18 -17.86 3.20
CA LYS A 136 -1.13 -18.87 2.98
C LYS A 136 -0.95 -19.19 1.50
N ASN A 137 -2.05 -19.23 0.76
CA ASN A 137 -2.07 -19.57 -0.66
C ASN A 137 -1.68 -18.40 -1.56
N ARG A 138 -1.39 -17.22 -0.98
CA ARG A 138 -0.96 -16.05 -1.73
C ARG A 138 0.52 -16.21 -2.12
N ASN A 139 0.75 -16.35 -3.42
CA ASN A 139 2.08 -16.61 -3.99
C ASN A 139 2.79 -15.37 -4.52
N GLU A 140 2.14 -14.20 -4.51
CA GLU A 140 2.73 -12.94 -4.94
C GLU A 140 2.17 -11.78 -4.11
N LYS A 141 2.90 -10.67 -4.11
CA LYS A 141 2.42 -9.42 -3.50
C LYS A 141 1.08 -9.04 -4.15
N PRO A 142 0.02 -8.76 -3.38
CA PRO A 142 -1.20 -8.21 -3.94
C PRO A 142 -0.91 -6.90 -4.69
N LYS A 143 -1.50 -6.70 -5.87
CA LYS A 143 -1.31 -5.50 -6.70
C LYS A 143 -2.67 -5.00 -7.21
N TYR A 144 -2.76 -3.69 -7.46
CA TYR A 144 -3.89 -3.04 -8.11
C TYR A 144 -3.42 -1.87 -8.96
N SER A 145 -4.21 -1.50 -9.97
CA SER A 145 -3.93 -0.37 -10.84
C SER A 145 -4.68 0.89 -10.45
N ASN A 146 -5.96 0.78 -10.05
CA ASN A 146 -6.87 1.91 -9.86
C ASN A 146 -7.73 1.71 -8.61
N LEU A 147 -7.42 2.48 -7.56
CA LEU A 147 -8.09 2.45 -6.26
C LEU A 147 -9.17 3.53 -6.17
N ALA A 148 -10.44 3.11 -6.11
CA ALA A 148 -11.55 4.02 -5.81
C ALA A 148 -11.69 4.24 -4.30
N LEU A 149 -11.73 5.49 -3.85
CA LEU A 149 -11.94 5.83 -2.44
C LEU A 149 -13.44 5.85 -2.12
N CYS A 150 -13.84 4.96 -1.21
CA CYS A 150 -15.22 4.79 -0.80
C CYS A 150 -15.41 5.34 0.62
N TYR A 151 -15.80 6.61 0.73
CA TYR A 151 -16.10 7.23 2.03
C TYR A 151 -17.47 6.78 2.57
N GLY A 152 -17.52 6.17 3.75
CA GLY A 152 -18.75 5.61 4.33
C GLY A 152 -18.61 5.21 5.80
N GLY A 153 -19.73 5.22 6.54
CA GLY A 153 -19.74 4.88 7.98
C GLY A 153 -20.00 6.07 8.90
N SER A 154 -20.31 7.25 8.34
CA SER A 154 -20.65 8.45 9.10
C SER A 154 -21.94 9.08 8.63
N ALA A 155 -22.78 9.51 9.57
CA ALA A 155 -24.13 10.02 9.29
C ALA A 155 -24.19 11.28 8.39
N HIS A 156 -23.08 12.01 8.25
CA HIS A 156 -22.98 13.16 7.33
C HIS A 156 -22.84 12.77 5.86
N ARG A 157 -22.48 11.51 5.56
CA ARG A 157 -22.35 11.02 4.19
C ARG A 157 -23.73 10.89 3.56
N THR A 158 -23.89 11.47 2.37
CA THR A 158 -25.14 11.44 1.59
C THR A 158 -24.82 10.98 0.17
N PRO A 159 -25.27 9.79 -0.26
CA PRO A 159 -26.03 8.80 0.52
C PRO A 159 -25.17 8.18 1.64
N PHE A 160 -25.83 7.68 2.69
CA PHE A 160 -25.15 7.02 3.82
C PHE A 160 -24.62 5.64 3.43
N LEU A 161 -25.33 4.92 2.56
CA LEU A 161 -25.01 3.55 2.17
C LEU A 161 -24.13 3.48 0.91
N TRP A 162 -23.31 2.45 0.88
CA TRP A 162 -22.63 1.92 -0.30
C TRP A 162 -23.39 0.66 -0.74
N ASP A 163 -24.50 0.88 -1.44
CA ASP A 163 -25.36 -0.18 -1.97
C ASP A 163 -24.91 -0.64 -3.37
N GLU A 164 -25.64 -1.61 -3.93
CA GLU A 164 -25.31 -2.22 -5.23
C GLU A 164 -25.42 -1.21 -6.38
N ASP A 165 -26.43 -0.34 -6.39
CA ASP A 165 -26.58 0.66 -7.47
C ASP A 165 -25.41 1.64 -7.50
N ARG A 166 -24.95 2.07 -6.32
CA ARG A 166 -23.77 2.94 -6.22
C ARG A 166 -22.50 2.22 -6.67
N PHE A 167 -22.30 0.96 -6.27
CA PHE A 167 -21.12 0.19 -6.69
C PHE A 167 -21.13 -0.20 -8.17
N ASP A 168 -22.29 -0.45 -8.78
CA ASP A 168 -22.40 -0.83 -10.19
C ASP A 168 -21.67 0.14 -11.12
N HIS A 169 -21.79 1.44 -10.82
CA HIS A 169 -21.16 2.53 -11.57
C HIS A 169 -19.64 2.59 -11.39
N HIS A 170 -19.11 2.04 -10.30
CA HIS A 170 -17.66 1.95 -10.03
C HIS A 170 -17.07 0.61 -10.50
N VAL A 171 -17.86 -0.46 -10.53
CA VAL A 171 -17.43 -1.80 -10.94
C VAL A 171 -17.36 -1.91 -12.45
N SER A 172 -18.30 -1.31 -13.17
CA SER A 172 -18.40 -1.42 -14.62
C SER A 172 -18.73 -0.10 -15.30
N TYR A 173 -18.37 -0.01 -16.57
CA TYR A 173 -18.63 1.14 -17.43
C TYR A 173 -19.13 0.67 -18.79
N THR A 174 -20.17 1.30 -19.33
CA THR A 174 -20.63 1.06 -20.71
C THR A 174 -20.25 2.24 -21.59
N ASP A 175 -19.47 1.96 -22.64
CA ASP A 175 -19.01 3.00 -23.55
C ASP A 175 -20.10 3.51 -24.50
N VAL A 176 -19.77 4.56 -25.26
CA VAL A 176 -20.66 5.17 -26.24
C VAL A 176 -21.09 4.23 -27.37
N GLU A 177 -20.38 3.12 -27.57
CA GLU A 177 -20.72 2.06 -28.54
C GLU A 177 -21.58 0.96 -27.92
N GLY A 178 -21.88 1.04 -26.61
CA GLY A 178 -22.69 0.06 -25.87
C GLY A 178 -21.90 -1.13 -25.37
N LYS A 179 -20.56 -1.11 -25.43
CA LYS A 179 -19.71 -2.18 -24.90
C LYS A 179 -19.45 -1.95 -23.42
N MET A 180 -19.63 -3.00 -22.62
CA MET A 180 -19.31 -3.00 -21.20
C MET A 180 -17.83 -3.29 -20.95
N HIS A 181 -17.27 -2.62 -19.95
CA HIS A 181 -15.90 -2.76 -19.48
C HIS A 181 -15.88 -2.86 -17.96
N TRP A 182 -14.90 -3.60 -17.46
CA TRP A 182 -14.49 -3.54 -16.07
C TRP A 182 -13.79 -2.21 -15.78
N LEU A 183 -14.15 -1.53 -14.69
CA LEU A 183 -13.67 -0.18 -14.39
C LEU A 183 -12.58 -0.16 -13.30
N PHE A 184 -12.96 -0.03 -12.02
CA PHE A 184 -11.99 -0.07 -10.91
C PHE A 184 -11.60 -1.50 -10.55
N ASP A 185 -10.35 -1.71 -10.16
CA ASP A 185 -9.85 -3.00 -9.70
C ASP A 185 -9.58 -3.06 -8.20
N ALA A 186 -9.56 -1.93 -7.50
CA ALA A 186 -9.49 -1.87 -6.04
C ALA A 186 -10.45 -0.82 -5.45
N PHE A 187 -10.89 -1.08 -4.21
CA PHE A 187 -11.83 -0.26 -3.45
C PHE A 187 -11.30 -0.04 -2.03
N LEU A 188 -11.17 1.22 -1.62
CA LEU A 188 -10.76 1.61 -0.27
C LEU A 188 -11.99 1.95 0.58
N ALA A 189 -12.26 1.17 1.62
CA ALA A 189 -13.22 1.48 2.67
C ALA A 189 -12.62 2.45 3.69
N ILE A 190 -13.13 3.69 3.75
CA ILE A 190 -12.54 4.78 4.55
C ILE A 190 -13.59 5.68 5.20
N GLU A 191 -13.28 6.19 6.40
CA GLU A 191 -14.00 7.30 7.01
C GLU A 191 -13.16 7.96 8.11
N PHE A 192 -13.17 9.29 8.17
CA PHE A 192 -12.37 10.07 9.11
C PHE A 192 -13.05 10.33 10.44
N VAL A 193 -14.38 10.40 10.43
CA VAL A 193 -15.17 10.80 11.59
C VAL A 193 -16.46 10.02 11.69
N ASP A 194 -16.88 9.74 12.92
CA ASP A 194 -18.27 9.43 13.19
C ASP A 194 -19.00 10.67 13.73
N THR A 195 -19.83 11.24 12.87
CA THR A 195 -20.62 12.44 13.18
C THR A 195 -21.82 12.15 14.09
N LYS A 196 -22.29 10.90 14.17
CA LYS A 196 -23.40 10.49 15.02
C LYS A 196 -22.95 10.45 16.48
N ASN A 197 -21.85 9.77 16.78
CA ASN A 197 -21.33 9.67 18.15
C ASN A 197 -20.28 10.74 18.47
N ASN A 198 -20.00 11.65 17.54
CA ASN A 198 -19.01 12.73 17.68
C ASN A 198 -17.59 12.21 17.97
N MET A 199 -17.13 11.25 17.18
CA MET A 199 -15.80 10.63 17.31
C MET A 199 -14.95 10.86 16.05
N SER A 200 -13.63 10.74 16.21
CA SER A 200 -12.65 10.84 15.13
C SER A 200 -11.79 9.58 15.03
N TYR A 201 -11.72 9.01 13.83
CA TYR A 201 -10.83 7.89 13.53
C TYR A 201 -9.41 8.33 13.19
N MET A 202 -9.18 9.63 12.98
CA MET A 202 -7.85 10.20 12.71
C MET A 202 -7.62 11.51 13.47
N LEU A 203 -6.37 11.95 13.60
CA LEU A 203 -6.06 13.24 14.20
C LEU A 203 -6.54 14.43 13.33
N GLY A 204 -6.86 15.56 13.97
CA GLY A 204 -7.09 16.85 13.27
C GLY A 204 -8.54 17.23 12.98
N ASN A 205 -9.53 16.35 13.16
CA ASN A 205 -10.94 16.63 12.83
C ASN A 205 -11.74 17.36 13.93
N GLY A 206 -11.10 17.78 15.03
CA GLY A 206 -11.74 18.57 16.09
C GLY A 206 -12.77 17.82 16.93
N ARG A 207 -12.82 16.48 16.87
CA ARG A 207 -13.66 15.61 17.69
C ARG A 207 -12.80 14.79 18.66
N PRO A 208 -13.38 14.28 19.76
CA PRO A 208 -12.77 13.25 20.57
C PRO A 208 -12.32 12.04 19.75
N SER A 209 -11.24 11.39 20.17
CA SER A 209 -10.70 10.20 19.54
C SER A 209 -11.63 9.00 19.71
N ALA A 210 -11.80 8.24 18.63
CA ALA A 210 -12.63 7.04 18.58
C ALA A 210 -12.11 5.95 19.53
N ASP A 211 -13.02 5.41 20.34
CA ASP A 211 -12.78 4.26 21.20
C ASP A 211 -12.98 2.93 20.45
N LYS A 212 -12.79 1.81 21.15
CA LYS A 212 -12.91 0.47 20.58
C LYS A 212 -14.29 0.21 19.99
N ASP A 213 -15.36 0.68 20.63
CA ASP A 213 -16.72 0.50 20.14
C ASP A 213 -16.93 1.28 18.83
N SER A 214 -16.40 2.51 18.76
CA SER A 214 -16.40 3.28 17.51
C SER A 214 -15.65 2.55 16.38
N TRP A 215 -14.51 1.91 16.68
CA TRP A 215 -13.77 1.12 15.68
C TRP A 215 -14.58 -0.10 15.22
N ILE A 216 -15.32 -0.75 16.14
CA ILE A 216 -16.25 -1.84 15.82
C ILE A 216 -17.39 -1.36 14.93
N GLU A 217 -18.00 -0.21 15.24
CA GLU A 217 -19.09 0.35 14.42
C GLU A 217 -18.65 0.65 12.98
N LEU A 218 -17.42 1.13 12.78
CA LEU A 218 -16.86 1.31 11.43
C LEU A 218 -16.70 -0.03 10.70
N MET A 219 -16.22 -1.07 11.38
CA MET A 219 -16.15 -2.42 10.80
C MET A 219 -17.55 -2.97 10.49
N ASP A 220 -18.51 -2.81 11.39
CA ASP A 220 -19.89 -3.27 11.22
C ASP A 220 -20.56 -2.62 10.00
N TYR A 221 -20.30 -1.34 9.74
CA TYR A 221 -20.81 -0.66 8.55
C TYR A 221 -20.35 -1.30 7.24
N TRP A 222 -19.06 -1.64 7.14
CA TRP A 222 -18.47 -2.18 5.91
C TRP A 222 -18.75 -3.67 5.71
N PHE A 223 -18.85 -4.43 6.80
CA PHE A 223 -19.16 -5.87 6.81
C PHE A 223 -20.67 -6.17 6.94
N ASP A 224 -21.52 -5.16 6.84
CA ASP A 224 -22.97 -5.36 6.79
C ASP A 224 -23.37 -6.33 5.65
N ARG A 225 -24.45 -7.08 5.85
CA ARG A 225 -24.86 -8.16 4.94
C ARG A 225 -25.56 -7.66 3.68
N GLU A 226 -26.07 -6.44 3.68
CA GLU A 226 -26.81 -5.83 2.57
C GLU A 226 -26.08 -4.63 1.98
N ASN A 227 -25.17 -4.00 2.73
CA ASN A 227 -24.36 -2.84 2.36
C ASN A 227 -22.86 -3.20 2.17
N GLY A 228 -22.04 -2.22 1.77
CA GLY A 228 -20.59 -2.31 1.86
C GLY A 228 -20.02 -3.45 1.01
N PHE A 229 -19.17 -4.30 1.58
CA PHE A 229 -18.52 -5.36 0.80
C PHE A 229 -19.51 -6.39 0.27
N ALA A 230 -20.63 -6.66 0.96
CA ALA A 230 -21.64 -7.56 0.44
C ALA A 230 -22.35 -6.97 -0.80
N ALA A 231 -22.57 -5.66 -0.84
CA ALA A 231 -23.09 -4.98 -2.01
C ALA A 231 -22.07 -4.96 -3.16
N LEU A 232 -20.80 -4.69 -2.86
CA LEU A 232 -19.73 -4.72 -3.85
C LEU A 232 -19.57 -6.12 -4.47
N ASP A 233 -19.60 -7.19 -3.67
CA ASP A 233 -19.50 -8.58 -4.16
C ASP A 233 -20.63 -8.90 -5.15
N ARG A 234 -21.87 -8.48 -4.86
CA ARG A 234 -23.03 -8.63 -5.76
C ARG A 234 -22.92 -7.79 -7.03
N SER A 235 -22.44 -6.55 -6.94
CA SER A 235 -22.20 -5.72 -8.12
C SER A 235 -21.17 -6.37 -9.06
N VAL A 236 -20.12 -6.99 -8.52
CA VAL A 236 -19.14 -7.73 -9.33
C VAL A 236 -19.75 -8.98 -9.93
N GLU A 237 -20.54 -9.77 -9.18
CA GLU A 237 -21.25 -10.93 -9.70
C GLU A 237 -22.17 -10.56 -10.88
N LYS A 238 -23.01 -9.54 -10.69
CA LYS A 238 -23.92 -8.99 -11.72
C LYS A 238 -23.21 -8.50 -12.97
N ALA A 239 -22.05 -7.87 -12.81
CA ALA A 239 -21.22 -7.44 -13.94
C ALA A 239 -20.59 -8.66 -14.65
N ALA A 240 -20.14 -9.66 -13.91
CA ALA A 240 -19.54 -10.89 -14.43
C ALA A 240 -20.56 -11.75 -15.22
N GLU A 241 -21.84 -11.77 -14.83
CA GLU A 241 -22.90 -12.44 -15.60
C GLU A 241 -23.02 -11.90 -17.04
N LYS A 242 -22.66 -10.62 -17.26
CA LYS A 242 -22.75 -9.96 -18.57
C LYS A 242 -21.43 -9.99 -19.35
N MET A 243 -20.30 -9.86 -18.67
CA MET A 243 -18.98 -9.68 -19.30
C MET A 243 -18.05 -10.90 -19.17
N GLY A 244 -18.43 -11.91 -18.39
CA GLY A 244 -17.53 -12.94 -17.88
C GLY A 244 -16.66 -12.43 -16.73
N ASN A 245 -16.01 -13.35 -16.01
CA ASN A 245 -15.22 -13.02 -14.83
C ASN A 245 -14.04 -12.08 -15.14
N PRO A 246 -13.70 -11.15 -14.24
CA PRO A 246 -12.48 -10.37 -14.37
C PRO A 246 -11.24 -11.27 -14.22
N LYS A 247 -10.10 -10.80 -14.74
CA LYS A 247 -8.82 -11.54 -14.65
C LYS A 247 -8.41 -11.84 -13.21
N THR A 248 -8.75 -10.94 -12.29
CA THR A 248 -8.53 -11.12 -10.85
C THR A 248 -9.76 -10.62 -10.09
N GLY A 249 -9.99 -11.12 -8.87
CA GLY A 249 -11.03 -10.62 -7.98
C GLY A 249 -10.85 -9.13 -7.69
N ARG A 250 -11.93 -8.42 -7.39
CA ARG A 250 -11.82 -6.99 -7.04
C ARG A 250 -11.24 -6.81 -5.65
N LYS A 251 -10.22 -5.97 -5.56
CA LYS A 251 -9.42 -5.83 -4.35
C LYS A 251 -10.13 -4.92 -3.35
N VAL A 252 -10.06 -5.28 -2.08
CA VAL A 252 -10.57 -4.49 -0.97
C VAL A 252 -9.44 -4.11 -0.05
N ILE A 253 -9.39 -2.82 0.29
CA ILE A 253 -8.49 -2.24 1.29
C ILE A 253 -9.35 -1.60 2.36
N ILE A 254 -8.97 -1.77 3.64
CA ILE A 254 -9.71 -1.22 4.78
C ILE A 254 -8.85 -0.23 5.54
N THR A 255 -9.42 0.92 5.91
CA THR A 255 -8.72 1.91 6.72
C THR A 255 -8.36 1.39 8.11
N LEU A 256 -7.18 1.78 8.59
CA LEU A 256 -6.74 1.66 9.97
C LEU A 256 -7.05 2.96 10.71
N PRO A 257 -7.89 2.95 11.75
CA PRO A 257 -8.03 4.10 12.65
C PRO A 257 -6.70 4.42 13.34
N ASP A 258 -6.43 5.70 13.57
CA ASP A 258 -5.25 6.13 14.30
C ASP A 258 -5.33 5.74 15.78
N PRO A 259 -4.26 5.19 16.38
CA PRO A 259 -4.17 4.97 17.83
C PRO A 259 -3.76 6.27 18.53
N ILE A 260 -4.68 7.23 18.59
CA ILE A 260 -4.43 8.60 19.06
C ILE A 260 -4.13 8.63 20.56
N ILE A 261 -3.00 9.22 20.99
CA ILE A 261 -2.54 9.15 22.39
C ILE A 261 -3.58 9.67 23.39
N TYR A 262 -4.22 10.80 23.09
CA TYR A 262 -5.12 11.51 24.00
C TYR A 262 -6.55 11.49 23.48
N GLN A 263 -7.52 11.22 24.36
CA GLN A 263 -8.95 11.23 24.03
C GLN A 263 -9.38 12.54 23.39
N ASN A 264 -8.85 13.66 23.87
CA ASN A 264 -8.99 14.96 23.23
C ASN A 264 -7.60 15.42 22.80
N PHE A 265 -7.24 15.28 21.52
CA PHE A 265 -5.88 15.52 21.06
C PHE A 265 -5.34 16.95 21.31
N LYS A 266 -6.23 17.95 21.42
CA LYS A 266 -5.87 19.34 21.75
C LYS A 266 -5.63 19.55 23.26
N ASP A 267 -6.03 18.60 24.10
CA ASP A 267 -5.82 18.62 25.54
C ASP A 267 -4.97 17.41 25.96
N MET A 268 -3.66 17.65 26.07
CA MET A 268 -2.69 16.62 26.49
C MET A 268 -2.82 16.20 27.96
N ASN A 269 -3.78 16.76 28.71
CA ASN A 269 -4.16 16.26 30.04
C ASN A 269 -5.38 15.33 30.00
N SER A 270 -6.02 15.17 28.84
CA SER A 270 -7.15 14.27 28.68
C SER A 270 -6.71 12.80 28.78
N SER A 271 -7.69 11.92 28.98
CA SER A 271 -7.45 10.49 29.22
C SER A 271 -6.63 9.86 28.08
N THR A 272 -5.68 8.98 28.44
CA THR A 272 -4.96 8.11 27.50
C THR A 272 -5.45 6.66 27.57
N THR A 273 -6.37 6.36 28.49
CA THR A 273 -6.93 5.01 28.71
C THR A 273 -8.39 4.90 28.26
N TYR A 274 -8.78 5.73 27.29
CA TYR A 274 -10.15 5.88 26.82
C TYR A 274 -10.56 4.79 25.82
N TRP A 275 -9.60 4.21 25.09
CA TRP A 275 -9.91 3.33 23.95
C TRP A 275 -10.65 2.06 24.35
N GLY A 276 -10.29 1.43 25.46
CA GLY A 276 -10.99 0.24 25.95
C GLY A 276 -10.06 -0.86 26.45
N PHE A 277 -10.51 -2.11 26.31
CA PHE A 277 -9.87 -3.28 26.90
C PHE A 277 -9.56 -4.37 25.85
N ILE A 278 -8.46 -5.09 26.07
CA ILE A 278 -8.12 -6.35 25.37
C ILE A 278 -7.87 -7.39 26.47
N ASP A 279 -8.64 -8.49 26.46
CA ASP A 279 -8.52 -9.59 27.43
C ASP A 279 -8.47 -9.14 28.90
N GLY A 280 -9.32 -8.16 29.25
CA GLY A 280 -9.40 -7.59 30.60
C GLY A 280 -8.29 -6.58 30.95
N LYS A 281 -7.28 -6.38 30.11
CA LYS A 281 -6.28 -5.31 30.26
C LYS A 281 -6.80 -4.02 29.62
N GLN A 282 -6.82 -2.93 30.39
CA GLN A 282 -7.11 -1.59 29.85
C GLN A 282 -5.92 -1.10 29.03
N MET A 283 -6.18 -0.60 27.82
CA MET A 283 -5.14 -0.03 26.97
C MET A 283 -4.82 1.40 27.40
N ASP A 284 -3.54 1.74 27.50
CA ASP A 284 -3.04 3.09 27.73
C ASP A 284 -2.24 3.59 26.53
N PHE A 285 -2.85 4.42 25.69
CA PHE A 285 -2.27 4.89 24.43
C PHE A 285 -1.08 5.82 24.59
N LYS A 286 -0.74 6.24 25.83
CA LYS A 286 0.56 6.83 26.11
C LYS A 286 1.72 5.85 25.91
N LYS A 287 1.44 4.55 25.96
CA LYS A 287 2.43 3.48 25.77
C LYS A 287 2.35 2.97 24.33
N PRO A 288 3.45 3.05 23.54
CA PRO A 288 3.46 2.50 22.18
C PRO A 288 3.02 1.02 22.10
N VAL A 289 3.40 0.21 23.09
CA VAL A 289 3.03 -1.22 23.14
C VAL A 289 1.52 -1.47 23.21
N ASP A 290 0.75 -0.59 23.87
CA ASP A 290 -0.70 -0.72 23.98
C ASP A 290 -1.39 -0.22 22.70
N ARG A 291 -0.83 0.81 22.05
CA ARG A 291 -1.26 1.25 20.71
C ARG A 291 -1.05 0.15 19.66
N LEU A 292 0.12 -0.48 19.67
CA LEU A 292 0.44 -1.61 18.80
C LEU A 292 -0.50 -2.79 19.04
N ALA A 293 -0.83 -3.09 20.29
CA ALA A 293 -1.79 -4.15 20.63
C ALA A 293 -3.20 -3.84 20.09
N ALA A 294 -3.67 -2.59 20.21
CA ALA A 294 -4.97 -2.17 19.68
C ALA A 294 -5.04 -2.26 18.15
N MET A 295 -3.98 -1.82 17.46
CA MET A 295 -3.89 -1.91 16.01
C MET A 295 -3.85 -3.36 15.51
N LYS A 296 -3.06 -4.23 16.16
CA LYS A 296 -3.03 -5.67 15.84
C LYS A 296 -4.39 -6.32 16.07
N TRP A 297 -5.06 -5.98 17.17
CA TRP A 297 -6.44 -6.44 17.44
C TRP A 297 -7.41 -6.04 16.32
N TYR A 298 -7.34 -4.79 15.85
CA TYR A 298 -8.19 -4.33 14.75
C TYR A 298 -7.90 -5.10 13.45
N ILE A 299 -6.61 -5.29 13.12
CA ILE A 299 -6.18 -6.05 11.95
C ILE A 299 -6.73 -7.48 12.01
N ASP A 300 -6.60 -8.16 13.15
CA ASP A 300 -7.06 -9.54 13.31
C ASP A 300 -8.59 -9.65 13.26
N GLU A 301 -9.32 -8.69 13.83
CA GLU A 301 -10.79 -8.63 13.76
C GLU A 301 -11.28 -8.44 12.33
N VAL A 302 -10.65 -7.55 11.55
CA VAL A 302 -10.95 -7.36 10.12
C VAL A 302 -10.70 -8.65 9.33
N ARG A 303 -9.55 -9.29 9.54
CA ARG A 303 -9.19 -10.54 8.85
C ARG A 303 -10.16 -11.68 9.17
N ASP A 304 -10.57 -11.79 10.44
CA ASP A 304 -11.55 -12.79 10.89
C ASP A 304 -12.95 -12.56 10.32
N ARG A 305 -13.40 -11.29 10.26
CA ARG A 305 -14.66 -10.93 9.60
C ARG A 305 -14.63 -11.22 8.12
N TRP A 306 -13.51 -10.92 7.44
CA TRP A 306 -13.33 -11.23 6.03
C TRP A 306 -13.43 -12.72 5.73
N ASP A 307 -12.69 -13.55 6.48
CA ASP A 307 -12.72 -15.01 6.33
C ASP A 307 -14.13 -15.58 6.53
N LYS A 308 -14.85 -15.10 7.54
CA LYS A 308 -16.25 -15.50 7.81
C LYS A 308 -17.24 -15.04 6.74
N ALA A 309 -17.00 -13.88 6.14
CA ALA A 309 -17.88 -13.33 5.11
C ALA A 309 -17.79 -14.14 3.80
N ASN A 310 -16.63 -14.74 3.51
CA ASN A 310 -16.42 -15.67 2.39
C ASN A 310 -16.92 -15.10 1.04
N TYR A 311 -16.55 -13.84 0.75
CA TYR A 311 -16.86 -13.17 -0.51
C TYR A 311 -16.25 -13.95 -1.69
N LYS A 312 -17.01 -14.06 -2.79
CA LYS A 312 -16.63 -14.92 -3.93
C LYS A 312 -15.90 -14.16 -5.03
N ASN A 313 -16.23 -12.88 -5.19
CA ASN A 313 -15.77 -12.04 -6.29
C ASN A 313 -14.74 -11.00 -5.83
N LEU A 314 -14.51 -10.90 -4.52
CA LEU A 314 -13.61 -9.95 -3.89
C LEU A 314 -12.36 -10.63 -3.32
N GLU A 315 -11.32 -9.82 -3.15
CA GLU A 315 -10.04 -10.21 -2.59
C GLU A 315 -9.61 -9.17 -1.56
N PHE A 316 -9.45 -9.53 -0.29
CA PHE A 316 -8.85 -8.64 0.69
C PHE A 316 -7.34 -8.62 0.51
N ILE A 317 -6.79 -7.42 0.37
CA ILE A 317 -5.37 -7.25 0.07
C ILE A 317 -4.62 -6.48 1.15
N GLY A 318 -5.32 -5.88 2.11
CA GLY A 318 -4.71 -5.26 3.28
C GLY A 318 -5.34 -3.94 3.67
N PHE A 319 -4.50 -3.02 4.13
CA PHE A 319 -4.94 -1.90 4.96
C PHE A 319 -4.46 -0.54 4.45
N TYR A 320 -5.14 0.51 4.89
CA TYR A 320 -4.82 1.89 4.55
C TYR A 320 -4.58 2.74 5.79
N ILE A 321 -3.46 3.47 5.82
CA ILE A 321 -3.14 4.45 6.86
C ILE A 321 -4.05 5.67 6.70
N ILE A 322 -4.93 5.91 7.68
CA ILE A 322 -5.88 7.03 7.64
C ILE A 322 -5.24 8.41 7.81
N SER A 323 -4.12 8.48 8.55
CA SER A 323 -3.40 9.73 8.75
C SER A 323 -2.68 10.13 7.47
N GLU A 324 -3.16 11.19 6.82
CA GLU A 324 -2.55 11.76 5.60
C GLU A 324 -1.18 12.45 5.85
N ASP A 325 -0.78 12.61 7.12
CA ASP A 325 0.53 13.16 7.52
C ASP A 325 1.21 12.28 8.56
N LEU A 326 2.26 11.58 8.11
CA LEU A 326 3.11 10.72 8.92
C LEU A 326 4.29 11.49 9.55
N ALA A 327 4.03 12.72 10.01
CA ALA A 327 4.97 13.61 10.66
C ALA A 327 5.92 12.88 11.62
N ILE A 328 7.20 13.25 11.53
CA ILE A 328 8.26 12.76 12.40
C ILE A 328 8.89 13.95 13.15
N PRO A 329 9.63 13.72 14.24
CA PRO A 329 10.29 14.81 14.96
C PRO A 329 11.11 15.72 14.03
N GLY A 330 10.74 17.00 13.97
CA GLY A 330 11.38 18.02 13.14
C GLY A 330 10.73 18.29 11.76
N TYR A 331 9.72 17.52 11.35
CA TYR A 331 9.02 17.72 10.08
C TYR A 331 7.57 17.20 10.10
N GLY A 332 6.62 18.06 9.74
CA GLY A 332 5.18 17.74 9.71
C GLY A 332 4.41 18.31 10.91
N TRP A 333 3.08 18.12 10.91
CA TRP A 333 2.20 18.68 11.94
C TRP A 333 2.09 17.77 13.15
N SER A 334 2.35 18.32 14.34
CA SER A 334 2.18 17.70 15.65
C SER A 334 2.83 16.31 15.85
N PRO A 335 4.12 16.13 15.50
CA PRO A 335 4.81 14.85 15.70
C PRO A 335 4.82 14.36 17.16
N GLU A 336 4.79 15.28 18.14
CA GLU A 336 4.82 15.01 19.58
C GLU A 336 3.57 14.31 20.16
N ILE A 337 2.46 14.28 19.41
CA ILE A 337 1.24 13.55 19.79
C ILE A 337 0.92 12.40 18.84
N LYS A 338 1.63 12.31 17.72
CA LYS A 338 1.51 11.26 16.70
C LYS A 338 2.41 10.08 17.06
N HIS A 339 3.72 10.30 17.11
CA HIS A 339 4.72 9.23 17.31
C HIS A 339 4.50 8.03 16.36
N TRP A 340 4.29 8.34 15.07
CA TRP A 340 4.01 7.38 14.01
C TRP A 340 5.23 6.50 13.68
N GLU A 341 6.44 7.01 13.94
CA GLU A 341 7.71 6.29 13.89
C GLU A 341 7.78 5.08 14.84
N ASP A 342 7.01 5.10 15.92
CA ASP A 342 6.95 4.00 16.89
C ASP A 342 5.86 2.96 16.53
N ILE A 343 5.02 3.23 15.54
CA ILE A 343 3.81 2.46 15.25
C ILE A 343 3.88 1.81 13.87
N TYR A 344 3.92 2.61 12.81
CA TYR A 344 3.71 2.10 11.46
C TYR A 344 4.78 1.11 10.96
N PRO A 345 6.08 1.22 11.31
CA PRO A 345 7.04 0.20 10.90
C PRO A 345 6.72 -1.18 11.49
N GLU A 346 6.23 -1.24 12.73
CA GLU A 346 5.85 -2.51 13.36
C GLU A 346 4.51 -3.02 12.82
N ILE A 347 3.54 -2.14 12.57
CA ILE A 347 2.26 -2.51 11.98
C ILE A 347 2.41 -2.97 10.53
N SER A 348 3.26 -2.32 9.73
CA SER A 348 3.63 -2.77 8.39
C SER A 348 4.19 -4.20 8.44
N ASN A 349 5.16 -4.47 9.32
CA ASN A 349 5.70 -5.82 9.49
C ASN A 349 4.62 -6.85 9.86
N TYR A 350 3.65 -6.47 10.71
CA TYR A 350 2.54 -7.35 11.08
C TYR A 350 1.61 -7.67 9.89
N ILE A 351 1.28 -6.65 9.09
CA ILE A 351 0.47 -6.79 7.87
C ILE A 351 1.21 -7.62 6.82
N HIS A 352 2.50 -7.38 6.62
CA HIS A 352 3.35 -8.17 5.73
C HIS A 352 3.43 -9.63 6.19
N ALA A 353 3.49 -9.89 7.50
CA ALA A 353 3.43 -11.26 8.01
C ALA A 353 2.08 -11.96 7.71
N CYS A 354 1.01 -11.21 7.43
CA CYS A 354 -0.27 -11.73 6.93
C CYS A 354 -0.29 -11.94 5.40
N ASN A 355 0.81 -11.66 4.69
CA ASN A 355 0.89 -11.58 3.23
C ASN A 355 -0.05 -10.52 2.63
N GLU A 356 -0.24 -9.41 3.34
CA GLU A 356 -1.08 -8.29 2.91
C GLU A 356 -0.22 -7.05 2.63
N THR A 357 -0.85 -5.97 2.16
CA THR A 357 -0.19 -4.71 1.81
C THR A 357 -0.70 -3.53 2.62
N LEU A 358 0.16 -2.54 2.82
CA LEU A 358 -0.14 -1.28 3.46
C LEU A 358 -0.11 -0.14 2.42
N THR A 359 -1.24 0.55 2.28
CA THR A 359 -1.42 1.68 1.37
C THR A 359 -1.48 2.99 2.14
N TRP A 360 -0.98 4.08 1.55
CA TRP A 360 -1.06 5.42 2.10
C TRP A 360 -1.29 6.48 1.01
N ILE A 361 -2.07 7.50 1.34
CA ILE A 361 -2.36 8.63 0.44
C ILE A 361 -2.05 9.90 1.23
N PRO A 362 -0.82 10.44 1.14
CA PRO A 362 -0.45 11.69 1.79
C PRO A 362 -1.04 12.91 1.08
N TYR A 363 -1.40 13.95 1.84
CA TYR A 363 -1.66 15.26 1.25
C TYR A 363 -0.39 15.89 0.67
N ASN A 364 -0.52 16.90 -0.20
CA ASN A 364 0.62 17.49 -0.91
C ASN A 364 1.76 17.90 0.04
N SER A 365 2.92 17.25 -0.12
CA SER A 365 4.13 17.48 0.69
C SER A 365 3.96 17.17 2.19
N ALA A 366 3.06 16.26 2.55
CA ALA A 366 2.81 15.85 3.94
C ALA A 366 4.06 15.36 4.67
N GLY A 367 4.10 15.52 5.99
CA GLY A 367 5.20 15.00 6.80
C GLY A 367 5.38 13.50 6.60
N GLY A 368 6.65 13.06 6.52
CA GLY A 368 6.98 11.64 6.42
C GLY A 368 6.90 11.03 5.02
N HIS A 369 6.48 11.77 3.98
CA HIS A 369 6.35 11.21 2.64
C HIS A 369 7.65 10.66 2.06
N GLN A 370 8.81 11.26 2.37
CA GLN A 370 10.12 10.77 1.93
C GLN A 370 10.53 9.46 2.63
N LEU A 371 9.83 9.10 3.71
CA LEU A 371 10.14 7.95 4.56
C LEU A 371 9.15 6.80 4.34
N TRP A 372 8.21 6.90 3.40
CA TRP A 372 7.14 5.90 3.22
C TRP A 372 7.68 4.46 3.10
N LYS A 373 8.78 4.27 2.38
CA LYS A 373 9.47 2.97 2.27
C LYS A 373 10.10 2.51 3.59
N GLN A 374 10.60 3.43 4.41
CA GLN A 374 11.15 3.11 5.74
C GLN A 374 10.04 2.74 6.73
N PHE A 375 8.82 3.25 6.51
CA PHE A 375 7.61 2.82 7.21
C PHE A 375 7.06 1.47 6.70
N GLY A 376 7.67 0.87 5.67
CA GLY A 376 7.23 -0.39 5.07
C GLY A 376 5.88 -0.27 4.35
N ILE A 377 5.55 0.92 3.85
CA ILE A 377 4.36 1.14 3.03
C ILE A 377 4.64 0.60 1.62
N ASP A 378 3.64 -0.06 1.03
CA ASP A 378 3.75 -0.76 -0.25
C ASP A 378 3.31 0.10 -1.43
N TYR A 379 2.26 0.89 -1.20
CA TYR A 379 1.65 1.77 -2.19
C TYR A 379 1.46 3.15 -1.57
N ALA A 380 2.03 4.17 -2.21
CA ALA A 380 1.95 5.54 -1.73
C ALA A 380 1.60 6.48 -2.89
N MET A 381 0.38 7.04 -2.85
CA MET A 381 -0.15 7.91 -3.89
C MET A 381 -0.37 9.31 -3.33
N MET A 382 0.47 10.25 -3.72
CA MET A 382 0.40 11.61 -3.19
C MET A 382 -0.80 12.36 -3.79
N GLN A 383 -1.45 13.20 -2.98
CA GLN A 383 -2.47 14.14 -3.44
C GLN A 383 -1.83 15.40 -4.01
N PRO A 384 -2.25 15.87 -5.20
CA PRO A 384 -1.82 17.17 -5.68
C PRO A 384 -2.54 18.33 -4.96
N ASN A 385 -3.81 18.13 -4.54
CA ASN A 385 -4.77 19.14 -4.06
C ASN A 385 -5.03 20.32 -5.04
N TYR A 386 -4.42 20.30 -6.23
CA TYR A 386 -4.50 21.33 -7.27
C TYR A 386 -5.93 21.52 -7.81
N PHE A 387 -6.79 20.50 -7.70
CA PHE A 387 -8.20 20.61 -8.04
C PHE A 387 -8.87 21.80 -7.31
N TRP A 388 -8.55 22.01 -6.03
CA TRP A 388 -9.02 23.17 -5.25
C TRP A 388 -8.02 24.32 -5.24
N HIS A 389 -6.72 24.04 -5.38
CA HIS A 389 -5.63 25.00 -5.31
C HIS A 389 -4.95 25.22 -6.66
N SER A 390 -5.61 25.95 -7.55
CA SER A 390 -5.12 26.24 -8.91
C SER A 390 -3.78 27.00 -8.94
N GLU A 391 -3.37 27.57 -7.82
CA GLU A 391 -2.10 28.25 -7.61
C GLU A 391 -0.92 27.31 -7.38
N TYR A 392 -1.16 26.01 -7.11
CA TYR A 392 -0.08 25.05 -6.87
C TYR A 392 0.71 24.75 -8.14
N ASP A 393 2.04 24.72 -8.02
CA ASP A 393 2.92 24.37 -9.13
C ASP A 393 2.97 22.86 -9.31
N MET A 394 2.19 22.39 -10.27
CA MET A 394 2.14 20.99 -10.62
C MET A 394 3.48 20.44 -11.13
N ASN A 395 4.38 21.24 -11.72
CA ASN A 395 5.69 20.71 -12.13
C ASN A 395 6.56 20.36 -10.91
N SER A 396 6.54 21.21 -9.89
CA SER A 396 7.26 20.97 -8.63
C SER A 396 6.70 19.77 -7.88
N TYR A 397 5.37 19.67 -7.77
CA TYR A 397 4.69 18.50 -7.22
C TYR A 397 5.14 17.20 -7.89
N MET A 398 5.16 17.20 -9.22
CA MET A 398 5.50 16.05 -10.02
C MET A 398 6.98 15.64 -9.92
N ALA A 399 7.89 16.62 -9.83
CA ALA A 399 9.30 16.35 -9.58
C ALA A 399 9.51 15.62 -8.24
N MET A 400 8.78 16.01 -7.20
CA MET A 400 8.78 15.35 -5.89
C MET A 400 8.21 13.93 -5.98
N VAL A 401 7.05 13.73 -6.62
CA VAL A 401 6.45 12.39 -6.78
C VAL A 401 7.45 11.42 -7.41
N LEU A 402 8.14 11.84 -8.48
CA LEU A 402 9.14 11.01 -9.16
C LEU A 402 10.40 10.77 -8.32
N SER A 403 10.92 11.79 -7.61
CA SER A 403 12.14 11.65 -6.81
C SER A 403 11.96 10.67 -5.65
N GLU A 404 10.78 10.69 -5.04
CA GLU A 404 10.44 9.83 -3.89
C GLU A 404 9.87 8.46 -4.31
N GLY A 405 9.65 8.26 -5.62
CA GLY A 405 9.10 7.03 -6.19
C GLY A 405 7.66 6.76 -5.78
N LEU A 406 6.89 7.82 -5.51
CA LEU A 406 5.46 7.82 -5.21
C LEU A 406 4.65 7.68 -6.51
N SER A 407 3.35 7.47 -6.36
CA SER A 407 2.36 7.65 -7.42
C SER A 407 1.40 8.80 -7.08
N MET A 408 0.23 8.86 -7.71
CA MET A 408 -0.66 10.02 -7.72
C MET A 408 -2.12 9.67 -7.40
N GLU A 409 -2.76 10.49 -6.57
CA GLU A 409 -4.22 10.56 -6.43
C GLU A 409 -4.83 11.54 -7.45
N PHE A 410 -6.00 11.19 -7.96
CA PHE A 410 -6.89 12.02 -8.74
C PHE A 410 -8.05 12.48 -7.86
N GLU A 411 -8.21 13.80 -7.73
CA GLU A 411 -9.23 14.39 -6.86
C GLU A 411 -10.25 15.19 -7.67
N PHE A 412 -11.53 15.00 -7.37
CA PHE A 412 -12.56 15.99 -7.63
C PHE A 412 -13.69 15.93 -6.61
N ASP A 413 -14.52 16.97 -6.57
CA ASP A 413 -15.81 16.98 -5.91
C ASP A 413 -16.92 17.48 -6.85
N LYS A 414 -18.14 17.65 -6.30
CA LYS A 414 -19.32 18.16 -7.01
C LYS A 414 -19.08 19.40 -7.86
N ALA A 415 -18.09 20.26 -7.54
CA ALA A 415 -17.79 21.47 -8.30
C ALA A 415 -17.47 21.19 -9.78
N ILE A 416 -17.09 19.95 -10.13
CA ILE A 416 -16.83 19.54 -11.50
C ILE A 416 -18.09 19.43 -12.37
N LEU A 417 -19.28 19.25 -11.76
CA LEU A 417 -20.55 19.01 -12.46
C LEU A 417 -21.07 20.26 -13.18
N GLU A 418 -21.69 20.10 -14.36
CA GLU A 418 -22.06 21.22 -15.26
C GLU A 418 -23.04 22.20 -14.63
N LYS A 419 -23.89 21.71 -13.73
CA LYS A 419 -24.84 22.52 -12.96
C LYS A 419 -24.18 23.61 -12.11
N ASN A 420 -22.87 23.51 -11.81
CA ASN A 420 -22.15 24.46 -10.96
C ASN A 420 -21.44 25.54 -11.79
N SER A 421 -21.51 26.79 -11.29
CA SER A 421 -21.06 27.99 -12.00
C SER A 421 -19.59 28.00 -12.38
N ASP A 422 -18.72 27.41 -11.55
CA ASP A 422 -17.27 27.42 -11.74
C ASP A 422 -16.73 26.12 -12.36
N SER A 423 -17.61 25.24 -12.82
CA SER A 423 -17.26 23.88 -13.26
C SER A 423 -16.29 23.82 -14.44
N TYR A 424 -16.16 24.89 -15.24
CA TYR A 424 -15.18 24.96 -16.32
C TYR A 424 -13.74 24.88 -15.80
N GLY A 425 -13.41 25.66 -14.76
CA GLY A 425 -12.06 25.69 -14.19
C GLY A 425 -11.67 24.36 -13.55
N TYR A 426 -12.59 23.76 -12.79
CA TYR A 426 -12.40 22.46 -12.15
C TYR A 426 -12.18 21.33 -13.17
N ARG A 427 -12.96 21.31 -14.26
CA ARG A 427 -12.75 20.34 -15.36
C ARG A 427 -11.39 20.50 -16.03
N ALA A 428 -10.99 21.74 -16.31
CA ALA A 428 -9.69 22.00 -16.94
C ALA A 428 -8.54 21.44 -16.10
N ARG A 429 -8.58 21.65 -14.77
CA ARG A 429 -7.59 21.09 -13.83
C ARG A 429 -7.63 19.57 -13.74
N PHE A 430 -8.81 18.96 -13.82
CA PHE A 430 -8.92 17.50 -13.80
C PHE A 430 -8.36 16.86 -15.09
N TYR A 431 -8.59 17.47 -16.26
CA TYR A 431 -7.92 17.04 -17.50
C TYR A 431 -6.40 17.24 -17.44
N GLU A 432 -5.92 18.27 -16.72
CA GLU A 432 -4.50 18.46 -16.47
C GLU A 432 -3.91 17.31 -15.64
N TYR A 433 -4.61 16.80 -14.61
CA TYR A 433 -4.20 15.58 -13.90
C TYR A 433 -3.94 14.41 -14.86
N MET A 434 -4.89 14.13 -15.77
CA MET A 434 -4.75 13.04 -16.75
C MET A 434 -3.57 13.24 -17.69
N SER A 435 -3.40 14.47 -18.21
CA SER A 435 -2.32 14.83 -19.10
C SER A 435 -0.95 14.66 -18.44
N MET A 436 -0.81 15.12 -17.19
CA MET A 436 0.44 15.06 -16.46
C MET A 436 0.82 13.64 -16.06
N CYS A 437 -0.14 12.84 -15.60
CA CYS A 437 0.07 11.42 -15.30
C CYS A 437 0.64 10.65 -16.51
N LYS A 438 0.15 10.96 -17.73
CA LYS A 438 0.71 10.41 -18.99
C LYS A 438 2.10 10.96 -19.27
N LYS A 439 2.29 12.29 -19.20
CA LYS A 439 3.57 12.96 -19.47
C LYS A 439 4.72 12.43 -18.61
N MET A 440 4.43 12.02 -17.37
CA MET A 440 5.41 11.54 -16.41
C MET A 440 5.58 10.04 -16.38
N ASN A 441 4.93 9.33 -17.30
CA ASN A 441 5.12 7.89 -17.42
C ASN A 441 4.65 7.12 -16.15
N LEU A 442 3.64 7.65 -15.44
CA LEU A 442 2.91 6.95 -14.38
C LEU A 442 1.76 6.11 -14.97
N TYR A 443 1.09 6.64 -16.00
CA TYR A 443 -0.03 5.99 -16.66
C TYR A 443 0.35 4.60 -17.22
N GLY A 444 -0.36 3.54 -16.78
CA GLY A 444 -0.09 2.16 -17.19
C GLY A 444 1.17 1.55 -16.58
N LYS A 445 1.75 2.19 -15.55
CA LYS A 445 3.02 1.77 -14.91
C LYS A 445 3.04 1.86 -13.40
N ARG A 446 2.13 2.64 -12.82
CA ARG A 446 1.97 2.85 -11.39
C ARG A 446 0.50 2.84 -11.04
N GLU A 447 0.21 2.43 -9.82
CA GLU A 447 -1.10 2.46 -9.19
C GLU A 447 -1.60 3.91 -9.05
N LEU A 448 -2.88 4.16 -9.31
CA LEU A 448 -3.53 5.46 -9.15
C LEU A 448 -4.64 5.34 -8.11
N SER A 449 -4.88 6.41 -7.36
CA SER A 449 -6.04 6.52 -6.46
C SER A 449 -7.00 7.61 -6.93
N TYR A 450 -8.25 7.50 -6.52
CA TYR A 450 -9.33 8.35 -6.99
C TYR A 450 -10.25 8.77 -5.86
N TYR A 451 -10.14 10.04 -5.47
CA TYR A 451 -11.07 10.71 -4.58
C TYR A 451 -12.15 11.44 -5.39
N PHE A 452 -13.40 11.05 -5.20
CA PHE A 452 -14.54 11.60 -5.95
C PHE A 452 -15.63 12.16 -5.03
N GLY A 453 -15.20 12.85 -3.98
CA GLY A 453 -16.10 13.43 -2.99
C GLY A 453 -16.98 12.38 -2.31
N THR A 454 -18.20 12.77 -1.94
CA THR A 454 -19.13 11.84 -1.27
C THR A 454 -19.84 10.96 -2.29
N ASN A 455 -20.48 11.52 -3.31
CA ASN A 455 -21.22 10.74 -4.31
C ASN A 455 -20.95 11.24 -5.73
N ASP A 456 -19.90 12.02 -5.92
CA ASP A 456 -19.80 12.90 -7.09
C ASP A 456 -19.44 12.13 -8.36
N PHE A 457 -18.77 10.97 -8.23
CA PHE A 457 -18.57 10.04 -9.35
C PHE A 457 -19.90 9.44 -9.84
N TYR A 458 -20.78 9.02 -8.93
CA TYR A 458 -22.11 8.54 -9.29
C TYR A 458 -22.92 9.67 -9.93
N GLU A 459 -22.94 10.86 -9.34
CA GLU A 459 -23.64 12.02 -9.92
C GLU A 459 -23.11 12.36 -11.33
N LEU A 460 -21.80 12.26 -11.54
CA LEU A 460 -21.17 12.46 -12.85
C LEU A 460 -21.61 11.39 -13.85
N SER A 461 -21.64 10.12 -13.44
CA SER A 461 -22.07 8.99 -14.27
C SER A 461 -23.56 9.03 -14.66
N ALA A 462 -24.41 9.51 -13.75
CA ALA A 462 -25.86 9.62 -13.95
C ALA A 462 -26.27 10.93 -14.64
N SER A 463 -25.32 11.84 -14.88
CA SER A 463 -25.62 13.18 -15.41
C SER A 463 -26.15 13.12 -16.85
N SER A 464 -27.18 13.92 -17.13
CA SER A 464 -27.71 14.12 -18.48
C SER A 464 -26.96 15.19 -19.27
N TYR A 465 -26.13 16.00 -18.62
CA TYR A 465 -25.45 17.15 -19.22
C TYR A 465 -24.35 16.70 -20.20
N PRO A 466 -24.25 17.29 -21.41
CA PRO A 466 -23.27 16.85 -22.41
C PRO A 466 -21.81 16.89 -21.94
N LYS A 467 -21.40 17.91 -21.16
CA LYS A 467 -20.00 17.99 -20.71
C LYS A 467 -19.70 17.01 -19.57
N ASP A 468 -20.68 16.72 -18.72
CA ASP A 468 -20.55 15.70 -17.68
C ASP A 468 -20.40 14.31 -18.32
N LYS A 469 -21.22 13.99 -19.32
CA LYS A 469 -21.13 12.73 -20.07
C LYS A 469 -19.78 12.57 -20.77
N GLN A 470 -19.29 13.63 -21.41
CA GLN A 470 -17.97 13.63 -22.05
C GLN A 470 -16.88 13.35 -21.03
N LEU A 471 -16.90 14.08 -19.90
CA LEU A 471 -15.90 13.91 -18.85
C LEU A 471 -15.94 12.51 -18.23
N TYR A 472 -17.13 11.99 -17.94
CA TYR A 472 -17.31 10.64 -17.41
C TYR A 472 -16.72 9.58 -18.35
N ASN A 473 -17.02 9.69 -19.64
CA ASN A 473 -16.49 8.81 -20.68
C ASN A 473 -14.95 8.90 -20.75
N ASP A 474 -14.40 10.10 -20.80
CA ASP A 474 -12.95 10.31 -20.89
C ASP A 474 -12.22 9.75 -19.65
N LEU A 475 -12.79 9.95 -18.46
CA LEU A 475 -12.27 9.40 -17.21
C LEU A 475 -12.34 7.87 -17.18
N CYS A 476 -13.46 7.26 -17.57
CA CYS A 476 -13.59 5.81 -17.58
C CYS A 476 -12.60 5.16 -18.55
N LEU A 477 -12.46 5.72 -19.76
CA LEU A 477 -11.48 5.24 -20.74
C LEU A 477 -10.04 5.44 -20.26
N PHE A 478 -9.76 6.52 -19.52
CA PHE A 478 -8.46 6.74 -18.88
C PHE A 478 -8.18 5.65 -17.83
N ILE A 479 -9.12 5.36 -16.93
CA ILE A 479 -8.97 4.32 -15.89
C ILE A 479 -8.76 2.95 -16.54
N ILE A 480 -9.54 2.60 -17.55
CA ILE A 480 -9.42 1.32 -18.25
C ILE A 480 -8.05 1.19 -18.93
N GLY A 481 -7.58 2.27 -19.54
CA GLY A 481 -6.30 2.28 -20.24
C GLY A 481 -5.06 2.40 -19.34
N SER A 482 -5.22 2.61 -18.02
CA SER A 482 -4.11 2.65 -17.04
C SER A 482 -3.84 1.30 -16.36
N ILE A 483 -4.65 0.27 -16.62
CA ILE A 483 -4.51 -1.06 -16.02
C ILE A 483 -3.21 -1.73 -16.50
N HIS A 484 -2.45 -2.31 -15.58
CA HIS A 484 -1.16 -2.99 -15.84
C HIS A 484 -0.98 -4.31 -15.11
#